data_AF-A0A1A8GPG8-F1
#
_entry.id   AF-A0A1A8GPG8-F1
#
_cell.length_a   1.000
_cell.length_b   1.000
_cell.length_c   1.000
_cell.angle_alpha   90.00
_cell.angle_beta   90.00
_cell.angle_gamma   90.00
#
_symmetry.space_group_name_H-M   'P 1'
#
loop_
_entity.id
_entity.type
_entity.pdbx_description
1 polymer ?
#
loop_
_entity_poly.entity_id
_entity_poly.type
_entity_poly.pdbx_seq_one_letter_code
_entity_poly.pdbx_strand_id
1 'polypeptide(L)'
;MTWSVSPWGACSGSCGEGIRERLVYCLEPHRCSTTLTPNSTERCRLEPCSRWAAEDWEECSVSCGEGQQQRAVRCVSEQDLVLMPDSLCEKVSKPETLRKCNMQECKKKSVCRKNATSSRFCDKLKLLGRCSLRSVQKQCCFTCGS
;
A
#
# COMPACT_ATOMS: atom_id res chain seq x y z
N MET A 1 -61.05 9.36 7.01
CA MET A 1 -60.03 10.09 6.22
C MET A 1 -58.76 9.24 6.19
N THR A 2 -57.87 9.48 5.23
CA THR A 2 -56.70 8.62 4.95
C THR A 2 -55.41 9.31 5.36
N TRP A 3 -54.42 8.53 5.81
CA TRP A 3 -53.07 9.03 6.12
C TRP A 3 -52.39 9.62 4.89
N SER A 4 -51.64 10.70 5.09
CA SER A 4 -50.79 11.33 4.07
C SER A 4 -49.31 11.04 4.36
N VAL A 5 -48.53 10.82 3.30
CA VAL A 5 -47.10 10.52 3.39
C VAL A 5 -46.28 11.43 2.48
N SER A 6 -45.11 11.86 2.94
CA SER A 6 -44.13 12.55 2.10
C SER A 6 -43.29 11.54 1.29
N PRO A 7 -42.52 12.00 0.28
CA PRO A 7 -41.40 11.22 -0.25
C PRO A 7 -40.42 10.83 0.85
N TRP A 8 -39.68 9.74 0.62
CA TRP A 8 -38.58 9.35 1.48
C TRP A 8 -37.43 10.36 1.43
N GLY A 9 -36.86 10.66 2.60
CA GLY A 9 -35.61 11.41 2.72
C GLY A 9 -34.39 10.59 2.28
N ALA A 10 -33.22 11.22 2.43
CA ALA A 10 -31.94 10.54 2.22
C ALA A 10 -31.75 9.38 3.21
N CYS A 11 -30.92 8.42 2.82
CA CYS A 11 -30.47 7.39 3.75
C CYS A 11 -29.62 8.02 4.86
N SER A 12 -29.74 7.53 6.08
CA SER A 12 -28.97 8.02 7.23
C SER A 12 -27.45 7.83 7.06
N GLY A 13 -27.03 6.85 6.26
CA GLY A 13 -25.64 6.57 5.94
C GLY A 13 -25.25 7.02 4.53
N SER A 14 -23.95 7.12 4.29
CA SER A 14 -23.35 7.39 2.96
C SER A 14 -22.94 6.10 2.22
N CYS A 15 -22.91 4.97 2.92
CA CYS A 15 -22.60 3.64 2.42
C CYS A 15 -23.28 2.58 3.32
N GLY A 16 -23.34 1.33 2.86
CA GLY A 16 -23.84 0.20 3.61
C GLY A 16 -25.34 0.25 3.90
N GLU A 17 -25.72 -0.31 5.04
CA GLU A 17 -27.12 -0.30 5.51
C GLU A 17 -27.41 0.96 6.33
N GLY A 18 -28.61 1.51 6.14
CA GLY A 18 -29.09 2.66 6.90
C GLY A 18 -30.61 2.69 6.99
N ILE A 19 -31.13 3.80 7.50
CA ILE A 19 -32.56 4.07 7.60
C ILE A 19 -32.87 5.37 6.88
N ARG A 20 -33.97 5.39 6.12
CA ARG A 20 -34.54 6.62 5.56
C ARG A 20 -35.89 6.88 6.21
N GLU A 21 -36.21 8.17 6.37
CA GLU A 21 -37.42 8.61 7.04
C GLU A 21 -38.32 9.39 6.09
N ARG A 22 -39.62 9.37 6.38
CA ARG A 22 -40.61 10.21 5.72
C ARG A 22 -41.62 10.72 6.73
N LEU A 23 -42.22 11.86 6.42
CA LEU A 23 -43.31 12.40 7.22
C LEU A 23 -44.58 11.60 6.95
N VAL A 24 -45.26 11.21 8.01
CA VAL A 24 -46.56 10.56 8.00
C VAL A 24 -47.48 11.39 8.88
N TYR A 25 -48.55 11.93 8.32
CA TYR A 25 -49.45 12.81 9.05
C TYR A 25 -50.90 12.61 8.64
N CYS A 26 -51.80 12.88 9.59
CA CYS A 26 -53.24 12.87 9.39
C CYS A 26 -53.78 14.28 9.57
N LEU A 27 -54.52 14.79 8.58
CA LEU A 27 -55.11 16.13 8.63
C LEU A 27 -56.17 16.27 9.73
N GLU A 28 -56.85 15.16 10.07
CA GLU A 28 -57.90 15.09 11.10
C GLU A 28 -57.63 13.90 12.04
N PRO A 29 -56.87 14.10 13.15
CA PRO A 29 -56.35 13.01 13.99
C PRO A 29 -57.39 11.99 14.48
N HIS A 30 -58.63 12.42 14.69
CA HIS A 30 -59.73 11.56 15.17
C HIS A 30 -60.37 10.69 14.07
N ARG A 31 -59.96 10.84 12.80
CA ARG A 31 -60.57 10.15 11.65
C ARG A 31 -59.62 9.25 10.88
N CYS A 32 -58.38 9.12 11.34
CA CYS A 32 -57.42 8.15 10.84
C CYS A 32 -57.29 7.00 11.84
N SER A 33 -57.36 5.76 11.35
CA SER A 33 -57.08 4.60 12.20
C SER A 33 -55.59 4.49 12.48
N THR A 34 -55.22 4.40 13.75
CA THR A 34 -53.83 4.14 14.17
C THR A 34 -53.31 2.80 13.67
N THR A 35 -54.19 1.82 13.45
CA THR A 35 -53.83 0.50 12.89
C THR A 35 -53.43 0.55 11.41
N LEU A 36 -53.80 1.62 10.69
CA LEU A 36 -53.50 1.83 9.28
C LEU A 36 -52.37 2.85 9.09
N THR A 37 -51.65 3.20 10.16
CA THR A 37 -50.57 4.20 10.08
C THR A 37 -49.44 3.66 9.21
N PRO A 38 -49.09 4.34 8.10
CA PRO A 38 -47.96 3.95 7.27
C PRO A 38 -46.63 4.02 8.02
N ASN A 39 -45.67 3.19 7.63
CA ASN A 39 -44.31 3.27 8.16
C ASN A 39 -43.68 4.64 7.85
N SER A 40 -43.15 5.30 8.88
CA SER A 40 -42.38 6.52 8.75
C SER A 40 -40.88 6.27 8.54
N THR A 41 -40.42 5.03 8.73
CA THR A 41 -39.03 4.61 8.57
C THR A 41 -38.92 3.38 7.67
N GLU A 42 -37.84 3.31 6.91
CA GLU A 42 -37.55 2.17 6.05
C GLU A 42 -36.04 1.93 5.96
N ARG A 43 -35.63 0.66 5.84
CA ARG A 43 -34.23 0.31 5.61
C ARG A 43 -33.83 0.71 4.19
N CYS A 44 -32.69 1.37 4.08
CA CYS A 44 -32.02 1.65 2.82
C CYS A 44 -30.70 0.88 2.75
N ARG A 45 -30.31 0.50 1.52
CA ARG A 45 -29.03 -0.13 1.21
C ARG A 45 -28.33 0.68 0.15
N LEU A 46 -27.10 1.06 0.45
CA LEU A 46 -26.17 1.75 -0.43
C LEU A 46 -25.01 0.81 -0.76
N GLU A 47 -24.07 1.29 -1.58
CA GLU A 47 -22.82 0.59 -1.84
C GLU A 47 -22.10 0.26 -0.52
N PRO A 48 -21.44 -0.89 -0.40
CA PRO A 48 -20.72 -1.28 0.81
C PRO A 48 -19.72 -0.21 1.27
N CYS A 49 -19.54 -0.08 2.57
CA CYS A 49 -18.52 0.81 3.11
C CYS A 49 -17.14 0.18 2.87
N SER A 50 -16.28 0.88 2.14
CA SER A 50 -14.95 0.37 1.76
C SER A 50 -13.86 1.40 1.97
N ARG A 51 -12.67 0.93 2.32
CA ARG A 51 -11.47 1.74 2.50
C ARG A 51 -10.22 1.03 2.00
N TRP A 52 -9.17 1.81 1.73
CA TRP A 52 -7.85 1.23 1.52
C TRP A 52 -7.28 0.67 2.82
N ALA A 53 -6.81 -0.57 2.77
CA ALA A 53 -5.97 -1.18 3.79
C ALA A 53 -4.55 -1.32 3.24
N ALA A 54 -3.60 -0.68 3.92
CA ALA A 54 -2.18 -0.86 3.65
C ALA A 54 -1.63 -1.96 4.56
N GLU A 55 -0.91 -2.90 3.97
CA GLU A 55 -0.15 -3.90 4.71
C GLU A 55 1.17 -3.29 5.24
N ASP A 56 1.91 -4.10 5.98
CA ASP A 56 3.23 -3.71 6.45
C ASP A 56 4.21 -3.53 5.27
N TRP A 57 5.23 -2.71 5.50
CA TRP A 57 6.30 -2.53 4.52
C TRP A 57 7.15 -3.80 4.44
N GLU A 58 7.37 -4.27 3.22
CA GLU A 58 8.36 -5.29 2.91
C GLU A 58 9.78 -4.82 3.27
N GLU A 59 10.73 -5.74 3.27
CA GLU A 59 12.15 -5.42 3.51
C GLU A 59 12.69 -4.44 2.46
N CYS A 60 13.74 -3.71 2.83
CA CYS A 60 14.42 -2.78 1.93
C CYS A 60 15.01 -3.57 0.74
N SER A 61 14.86 -3.03 -0.47
CA SER A 61 15.37 -3.65 -1.71
C SER A 61 16.89 -3.84 -1.73
N VAL A 62 17.60 -3.22 -0.79
CA VAL A 62 19.04 -3.32 -0.61
C VAL A 62 19.35 -3.69 0.84
N SER A 63 20.47 -4.38 1.06
CA SER A 63 21.00 -4.64 2.40
C SER A 63 21.98 -3.56 2.88
N CYS A 64 22.37 -2.62 2.01
CA CYS A 64 23.23 -1.50 2.29
C CYS A 64 22.94 -0.33 1.35
N GLY A 65 23.20 0.91 1.78
CA GLY A 65 22.95 2.12 1.00
C GLY A 65 21.47 2.49 0.87
N GLU A 66 21.14 3.29 -0.14
CA GLU A 66 19.78 3.74 -0.42
C GLU A 66 19.00 2.69 -1.23
N GLY A 67 17.76 2.44 -0.82
CA GLY A 67 16.86 1.53 -1.51
C GLY A 67 15.39 1.96 -1.39
N GLN A 68 14.50 1.01 -1.66
CA GLN A 68 13.06 1.21 -1.58
C GLN A 68 12.38 0.04 -0.86
N GLN A 69 11.31 0.33 -0.15
CA GLN A 69 10.39 -0.66 0.40
C GLN A 69 9.08 -0.57 -0.35
N GLN A 70 8.45 -1.72 -0.57
CA GLN A 70 7.12 -1.83 -1.14
C GLN A 70 6.14 -2.31 -0.08
N ARG A 71 4.86 -1.98 -0.22
CA ARG A 71 3.78 -2.63 0.54
C ARG A 71 2.57 -2.85 -0.34
N ALA A 72 1.78 -3.86 -0.01
CA ALA A 72 0.50 -4.06 -0.63
C ALA A 72 -0.54 -3.06 -0.09
N VAL A 73 -1.39 -2.54 -0.97
CA VAL A 73 -2.52 -1.68 -0.62
C VAL A 73 -3.73 -2.21 -1.36
N ARG A 74 -4.73 -2.66 -0.61
CA ARG A 74 -5.92 -3.36 -1.12
C ARG A 74 -7.20 -2.69 -0.64
N CYS A 75 -8.23 -2.66 -1.48
CA CYS A 75 -9.54 -2.19 -1.07
C CYS A 75 -10.23 -3.26 -0.21
N VAL A 76 -10.75 -2.87 0.96
CA VAL A 76 -11.42 -3.79 1.87
C VAL A 76 -12.72 -3.20 2.40
N SER A 77 -13.64 -4.07 2.79
CA SER A 77 -14.83 -3.71 3.55
C SER A 77 -14.43 -3.14 4.92
N GLU A 78 -15.11 -2.08 5.35
CA GLU A 78 -14.89 -1.50 6.68
C GLU A 78 -15.43 -2.39 7.81
N GLN A 79 -16.42 -3.23 7.53
CA GLN A 79 -17.09 -4.03 8.57
C GLN A 79 -16.29 -5.29 8.94
N ASP A 80 -15.77 -5.99 7.94
CA ASP A 80 -15.23 -7.36 8.08
C ASP A 80 -13.88 -7.56 7.40
N LEU A 81 -13.28 -6.48 6.85
CA LEU A 81 -11.95 -6.48 6.21
C LEU A 81 -11.82 -7.41 5.00
N VAL A 82 -12.94 -7.88 4.45
CA VAL A 82 -12.97 -8.70 3.23
C VAL A 82 -12.49 -7.89 2.04
N LEU A 83 -11.75 -8.55 1.14
CA LEU A 83 -11.22 -7.95 -0.09
C LEU A 83 -12.36 -7.50 -1.00
N MET A 84 -12.30 -6.25 -1.45
CA MET A 84 -13.28 -5.61 -2.32
C MET A 84 -12.63 -5.14 -3.63
N PRO A 85 -13.41 -4.91 -4.70
CA PRO A 85 -12.89 -4.29 -5.91
C PRO A 85 -12.33 -2.89 -5.66
N ASP A 86 -11.17 -2.58 -6.26
CA ASP A 86 -10.49 -1.28 -6.13
C ASP A 86 -11.40 -0.09 -6.50
N SER A 87 -12.37 -0.28 -7.41
CA SER A 87 -13.32 0.74 -7.85
C SER A 87 -14.18 1.32 -6.72
N LEU A 88 -14.43 0.56 -5.65
CA LEU A 88 -15.18 1.05 -4.48
C LEU A 88 -14.35 2.01 -3.62
N CYS A 89 -13.02 1.86 -3.65
CA CYS A 89 -12.10 2.71 -2.91
C CYS A 89 -11.51 3.86 -3.75
N GLU A 90 -11.82 3.98 -5.04
CA GLU A 90 -11.28 5.04 -5.93
C GLU A 90 -11.58 6.46 -5.44
N LYS A 91 -12.71 6.64 -4.75
CA LYS A 91 -13.10 7.94 -4.16
C LYS A 91 -12.32 8.26 -2.87
N VAL A 92 -11.59 7.29 -2.32
CA VAL A 92 -10.78 7.40 -1.11
C VAL A 92 -9.31 7.53 -1.52
N SER A 93 -8.56 8.41 -0.86
CA SER A 93 -7.14 8.61 -1.15
C SER A 93 -6.35 7.31 -0.93
N LYS A 94 -5.67 6.83 -1.98
CA LYS A 94 -4.88 5.59 -1.94
C LYS A 94 -3.54 5.84 -1.22
N PRO A 95 -3.23 5.08 -0.15
CA PRO A 95 -1.93 5.15 0.52
C PRO A 95 -0.75 4.84 -0.41
N GLU A 96 0.43 5.37 -0.09
CA GLU A 96 1.67 5.09 -0.84
C GLU A 96 1.99 3.60 -0.86
N THR A 97 2.40 3.07 -2.01
CA THR A 97 2.84 1.67 -2.18
C THR A 97 4.35 1.52 -2.14
N LEU A 98 5.10 2.62 -2.28
CA LEU A 98 6.56 2.64 -2.31
C LEU A 98 7.08 3.75 -1.39
N ARG A 99 8.12 3.46 -0.61
CA ARG A 99 8.87 4.47 0.14
C ARG A 99 10.36 4.24 0.04
N LYS A 100 11.15 5.30 0.28
CA LYS A 100 12.61 5.19 0.40
C LYS A 100 13.01 4.55 1.73
N CYS A 101 14.07 3.75 1.71
CA CYS A 101 14.75 3.21 2.89
C CYS A 101 16.26 3.45 2.78
N ASN A 102 16.90 3.69 3.92
CA ASN A 102 18.34 3.91 4.00
C ASN A 102 18.94 2.87 4.94
N MET A 103 19.77 2.00 4.38
CA MET A 103 20.54 0.99 5.11
C MET A 103 21.95 1.50 5.39
N GLN A 104 22.74 0.72 6.13
CA GLN A 104 24.14 1.06 6.40
C GLN A 104 24.93 1.23 5.10
N GLU A 105 25.94 2.11 5.11
CA GLU A 105 26.83 2.31 3.96
C GLU A 105 27.38 0.99 3.41
N CYS A 106 27.31 0.85 2.08
CA CYS A 106 27.88 -0.32 1.45
C CYS A 106 29.39 -0.34 1.61
N LYS A 107 29.94 -1.46 2.10
CA LYS A 107 31.38 -1.72 2.04
C LYS A 107 31.78 -1.76 0.57
N LYS A 108 32.34 -0.65 0.07
CA LYS A 108 32.90 -0.58 -1.28
C LYS A 108 33.90 -1.72 -1.40
N LYS A 109 33.66 -2.66 -2.33
CA LYS A 109 34.71 -3.60 -2.73
C LYS A 109 35.90 -2.74 -3.10
N SER A 110 37.02 -2.90 -2.40
CA SER A 110 38.21 -2.09 -2.63
C SER A 110 38.63 -2.28 -4.08
N VAL A 111 38.25 -1.33 -4.94
CA VAL A 111 38.71 -1.29 -6.32
C VAL A 111 40.23 -1.18 -6.22
N CYS A 112 40.94 -2.15 -6.78
CA CYS A 112 42.38 -2.09 -6.80
C CYS A 112 42.82 -0.94 -7.70
N ARG A 113 43.21 0.18 -7.09
CA ARG A 113 43.75 1.34 -7.81
C ARG A 113 45.25 1.23 -8.07
N LYS A 114 45.96 0.44 -7.27
CA LYS A 114 47.41 0.26 -7.38
C LYS A 114 47.83 -1.11 -6.85
N ASN A 115 48.95 -1.62 -7.36
CA ASN A 115 49.60 -2.79 -6.77
C ASN A 115 50.05 -2.47 -5.34
N ALA A 116 49.96 -3.45 -4.43
CA ALA A 116 50.51 -3.38 -3.08
C ALA A 116 52.05 -3.43 -3.09
N THR A 117 52.64 -3.97 -4.16
CA THR A 117 54.10 -4.06 -4.37
C THR A 117 54.53 -3.24 -5.59
N SER A 118 55.85 -3.16 -5.85
CA SER A 118 56.39 -2.47 -7.02
C SER A 118 55.78 -2.98 -8.34
N SER A 119 55.39 -2.07 -9.24
CA SER A 119 54.87 -2.41 -10.57
C SER A 119 55.83 -3.32 -11.34
N ARG A 120 57.14 -3.03 -11.30
CA ARG A 120 58.17 -3.87 -11.94
C ARG A 120 58.19 -5.32 -11.45
N PHE A 121 57.92 -5.51 -10.15
CA PHE A 121 57.81 -6.85 -9.58
C PHE A 121 56.56 -7.56 -10.07
N CYS A 122 55.44 -6.84 -10.11
CA CYS A 122 54.19 -7.35 -10.66
C CYS A 122 54.27 -7.68 -12.15
N ASP A 123 54.98 -6.88 -12.95
CA ASP A 123 55.19 -7.14 -14.37
C ASP A 123 55.98 -8.43 -14.59
N LYS A 124 57.03 -8.66 -13.78
CA LYS A 124 57.76 -9.94 -13.77
C LYS A 124 56.84 -11.11 -13.42
N LEU A 125 55.99 -10.97 -12.39
CA LEU A 125 55.05 -12.02 -12.01
C LEU A 125 53.99 -12.29 -13.09
N LYS A 126 53.57 -11.26 -13.83
CA LYS A 126 52.67 -11.39 -14.98
C LYS A 126 53.34 -12.16 -16.12
N LEU A 127 54.58 -11.82 -16.47
CA LEU A 127 55.36 -12.53 -17.49
C LEU A 127 55.62 -13.99 -17.13
N LEU A 128 55.79 -14.29 -15.83
CA LEU A 128 55.94 -15.65 -15.32
C LEU A 128 54.60 -16.41 -15.19
N GLY A 129 53.48 -15.83 -15.66
CA GLY A 129 52.16 -16.47 -15.60
C GLY A 129 51.58 -16.64 -14.20
N ARG A 130 52.12 -15.93 -13.19
CA ARG A 130 51.73 -16.10 -11.77
C ARG A 130 50.49 -15.30 -11.35
N CYS A 131 49.88 -14.56 -12.27
CA CYS A 131 48.63 -13.82 -12.02
C CYS A 131 47.42 -14.71 -11.71
N SER A 132 47.53 -16.04 -11.86
CA SER A 132 46.52 -17.01 -11.41
C SER A 132 46.56 -17.25 -9.89
N LEU A 133 47.67 -16.94 -9.21
CA LEU A 133 47.80 -17.13 -7.77
C LEU A 133 47.03 -16.04 -7.02
N ARG A 134 46.12 -16.42 -6.11
CA ARG A 134 45.30 -15.47 -5.32
C ARG A 134 46.14 -14.48 -4.49
N SER A 135 47.30 -14.90 -4.00
CA SER A 135 48.25 -14.02 -3.30
C SER A 135 48.81 -12.94 -4.23
N VAL A 136 49.20 -13.33 -5.45
CA VAL A 136 49.67 -12.42 -6.49
C VAL A 136 48.54 -11.53 -6.98
N GLN A 137 47.32 -12.04 -7.16
CA GLN A 137 46.17 -11.20 -7.51
C GLN A 137 45.88 -10.16 -6.44
N LYS A 138 46.05 -10.46 -5.14
CA LYS A 138 45.88 -9.45 -4.08
C LYS A 138 46.99 -8.39 -4.10
N GLN A 139 48.25 -8.80 -4.33
CA GLN A 139 49.41 -7.90 -4.29
C GLN A 139 49.61 -7.10 -5.58
N CYS A 140 49.29 -7.69 -6.72
CA CYS A 140 49.47 -7.16 -8.07
C CYS A 140 48.13 -6.97 -8.78
N CYS A 141 47.10 -6.57 -8.02
CA CYS A 141 45.73 -6.49 -8.49
C CYS A 141 45.52 -5.52 -9.66
N PHE A 142 46.37 -4.50 -9.83
CA PHE A 142 46.28 -3.58 -10.96
C PHE A 142 46.91 -4.21 -12.21
N THR A 143 48.11 -4.80 -12.08
CA THR A 143 48.82 -5.45 -13.20
C THR A 143 48.13 -6.74 -13.67
N CYS A 144 47.61 -7.54 -12.73
CA CYS A 144 46.93 -8.81 -12.99
C CYS A 144 45.39 -8.69 -13.12
N GLY A 145 44.83 -7.48 -13.00
CA GLY A 145 43.39 -7.22 -13.10
C GLY A 145 42.87 -6.99 -14.53
N SER A 146 43.74 -7.20 -15.54
CA SER A 146 43.45 -7.09 -16.98
C SER A 146 43.60 -8.45 -17.66
#